data_AF-B7ATR1-F1
#
_entry.id   AF-B7ATR1-F1
#
_cell.length_a   1.000
_cell.length_b   1.000
_cell.length_c   1.000
_cell.angle_alpha   90.00
_cell.angle_beta   90.00
_cell.angle_gamma   90.00
#
_symmetry.space_group_name_H-M   'P 1'
#
loop_
_entity.id
_entity.type
_entity.pdbx_description
1 polymer ?
#
loop_
_entity_poly.entity_id
_entity_poly.type
_entity_poly.pdbx_seq_one_letter_code
_entity_poly.pdbx_strand_id
1 'polypeptide(L)'
;MAKFVYRLQNVLDVKYRLESLEKTAYAQAAARLAEEESKFQELLTRQNTYRAELKEASNGVLDIKHIQHLSDSMEVMKGLIQKQFLNVNIAQKNLEAARTRLNKAMQERKIYEKLKEKLLRILRQNWLTRKRKR
;
A
#
# COMPACT_ATOMS: atom_id res chain seq x y z
N MET A 1 -22.22 38.01 14.61
CA MET A 1 -22.48 37.13 13.44
C MET A 1 -23.14 35.87 13.95
N ALA A 2 -24.22 35.40 13.32
CA ALA A 2 -24.80 34.11 13.69
C ALA A 2 -23.78 33.00 13.40
N LYS A 3 -23.58 32.09 14.36
CA LYS A 3 -22.64 30.96 14.24
C LYS A 3 -23.09 30.04 13.10
N PHE A 4 -22.20 29.71 12.17
CA PHE A 4 -22.52 28.76 11.10
C PHE A 4 -22.59 27.34 11.68
N VAL A 5 -23.75 26.71 11.58
CA VAL A 5 -23.96 25.32 11.98
C VAL A 5 -24.13 24.48 10.73
N TYR A 6 -23.20 23.55 10.50
CA TYR A 6 -23.29 22.63 9.37
C TYR A 6 -24.07 21.37 9.78
N ARG A 7 -25.26 21.18 9.20
CA ARG A 7 -26.15 20.06 9.54
C ARG A 7 -25.53 18.67 9.31
N LEU A 8 -24.59 18.56 8.37
CA LEU A 8 -23.90 17.30 8.05
C LEU A 8 -22.50 17.22 8.68
N GLN A 9 -22.22 18.00 9.74
CA GLN A 9 -20.89 17.97 10.39
C GLN A 9 -20.55 16.57 10.92
N ASN A 10 -21.50 15.89 11.57
CA ASN A 10 -21.29 14.53 12.07
C ASN A 10 -20.94 13.55 10.94
N VAL A 11 -21.58 13.68 9.78
CA VAL A 11 -21.30 12.83 8.60
C VAL A 11 -19.90 13.12 8.07
N LEU A 12 -19.52 14.40 7.99
CA LEU A 12 -18.18 14.80 7.56
C LEU A 12 -17.10 14.26 8.52
N ASP A 13 -17.34 14.29 9.83
CA ASP A 13 -16.42 13.76 10.85
C ASP A 13 -16.28 12.23 10.76
N VAL A 14 -17.36 11.51 10.42
CA VAL A 14 -17.30 10.09 10.08
C VAL A 14 -16.45 9.87 8.82
N LYS A 15 -16.59 10.70 7.78
CA LYS A 15 -15.78 10.59 6.56
C LYS A 15 -14.28 10.81 6.81
N TYR A 16 -13.91 11.77 7.66
CA TYR A 16 -12.51 11.94 8.08
C TYR A 16 -11.96 10.68 8.78
N ARG A 17 -12.74 10.08 9.69
CA ARG A 17 -12.35 8.85 10.38
C ARG A 17 -12.19 7.67 9.41
N LEU A 18 -13.13 7.51 8.47
CA LEU A 18 -13.04 6.48 7.44
C LEU A 18 -11.80 6.64 6.55
N GLU A 19 -11.49 7.85 6.09
CA GLU A 19 -10.26 8.10 5.35
C GLU A 19 -9.01 7.77 6.19
N SER A 20 -9.00 8.12 7.47
CA SER A 20 -7.89 7.78 8.36
C SER A 20 -7.69 6.27 8.46
N LEU A 21 -8.77 5.49 8.58
CA LEU A 21 -8.71 4.03 8.61
C LEU A 21 -8.15 3.47 7.29
N GLU A 22 -8.60 3.98 6.15
CA GLU A 22 -8.09 3.55 4.84
C GLU A 22 -6.61 3.92 4.62
N LYS A 23 -6.15 5.06 5.18
CA LYS A 23 -4.71 5.42 5.16
C LYS A 23 -3.88 4.42 5.94
N THR A 24 -4.35 4.04 7.13
CA THR A 24 -3.68 3.00 7.94
C THR A 24 -3.68 1.66 7.22
N ALA A 25 -4.79 1.26 6.61
CA ALA A 25 -4.87 0.02 5.83
C ALA A 25 -3.92 0.02 4.63
N TYR A 26 -3.81 1.14 3.91
CA TYR A 26 -2.84 1.31 2.83
C TYR A 26 -1.39 1.21 3.34
N ALA A 27 -1.06 1.87 4.45
CA ALA A 27 0.27 1.80 5.03
C ALA A 27 0.64 0.37 5.45
N GLN A 28 -0.30 -0.38 6.04
CA GLN A 28 -0.11 -1.79 6.38
C GLN A 28 0.10 -2.66 5.14
N ALA A 29 -0.67 -2.44 4.08
CA ALA A 29 -0.49 -3.18 2.82
C ALA A 29 0.87 -2.87 2.17
N ALA A 30 1.33 -1.62 2.24
CA ALA A 30 2.63 -1.21 1.71
C ALA A 30 3.78 -1.83 2.51
N ALA A 31 3.68 -1.86 3.84
CA ALA A 31 4.66 -2.53 4.70
C ALA A 31 4.75 -4.03 4.38
N ARG A 32 3.61 -4.71 4.22
CA ARG A 32 3.59 -6.12 3.81
C ARG A 32 4.23 -6.36 2.45
N LEU A 33 3.98 -5.48 1.47
CA LEU A 33 4.64 -5.59 0.16
C LEU A 33 6.17 -5.49 0.32
N ALA A 34 6.64 -4.51 1.06
CA ALA A 34 8.08 -4.33 1.31
C ALA A 34 8.71 -5.55 2.01
N GLU A 35 8.02 -6.15 2.97
CA GLU A 35 8.47 -7.39 3.63
C GLU A 35 8.59 -8.56 2.64
N GLU A 36 7.59 -8.76 1.78
CA GLU A 36 7.62 -9.84 0.78
C GLU A 36 8.71 -9.61 -0.28
N GLU A 37 8.94 -8.35 -0.68
CA GLU A 37 10.04 -7.96 -1.58
C GLU A 37 11.41 -8.20 -0.93
N SER A 38 11.58 -7.88 0.36
CA SER A 38 12.83 -8.16 1.09
C SER A 38 13.14 -9.66 1.12
N LYS A 39 12.15 -10.50 1.48
CA LYS A 39 12.29 -11.96 1.45
C LYS A 39 12.65 -12.48 0.06
N PHE A 40 12.08 -11.89 -0.98
CA PHE A 40 12.39 -12.26 -2.36
C PHE A 40 13.86 -11.94 -2.71
N GLN A 41 14.35 -10.76 -2.33
CA GLN A 41 15.75 -10.38 -2.53
C GLN A 41 16.72 -11.29 -1.77
N GLU A 42 16.39 -11.65 -0.52
CA GLU A 42 17.19 -12.59 0.26
C GLU A 42 17.31 -13.96 -0.44
N LEU A 43 16.20 -14.47 -1.00
CA LEU A 43 16.21 -15.73 -1.75
C LEU A 43 17.06 -15.63 -3.03
N LEU A 44 17.00 -14.51 -3.75
CA LEU A 44 17.84 -14.29 -4.94
C LEU A 44 19.33 -14.22 -4.58
N THR A 45 19.67 -13.49 -3.51
CA THR A 45 21.05 -13.44 -3.01
C THR A 45 21.55 -14.83 -2.64
N ARG A 46 20.74 -15.62 -1.92
CA ARG A 46 21.10 -17.00 -1.56
C ARG A 46 21.21 -17.93 -2.76
N GLN A 47 20.39 -17.75 -3.79
CA GLN A 47 20.56 -18.50 -5.04
C GLN A 47 21.89 -18.15 -5.73
N ASN A 48 22.27 -16.87 -5.71
CA ASN A 48 23.54 -16.43 -6.29
C ASN A 48 24.75 -16.97 -5.53
N THR A 49 24.69 -17.10 -4.20
CA THR A 49 25.77 -17.74 -3.43
C THR A 49 25.93 -19.21 -3.79
N TYR A 50 24.84 -19.98 -3.85
CA TYR A 50 24.91 -21.38 -4.27
C TYR A 50 25.40 -21.55 -5.72
N ARG A 51 25.04 -20.62 -6.61
CA ARG A 51 25.54 -20.63 -7.98
C ARG A 51 27.04 -20.34 -8.06
N ALA A 52 27.55 -19.43 -7.21
CA ALA A 52 28.98 -19.15 -7.11
C ALA A 52 29.74 -20.36 -6.54
N GLU A 53 29.23 -20.96 -5.45
CA GLU A 53 29.79 -22.17 -4.85
C GLU A 53 29.86 -23.34 -5.84
N LEU A 54 28.81 -23.55 -6.64
CA LEU A 54 28.78 -24.60 -7.66
C LEU A 54 29.83 -24.35 -8.76
N LYS A 55 30.06 -23.09 -9.14
CA LYS A 55 31.10 -22.72 -10.11
C LYS A 55 32.50 -22.98 -9.57
N GLU A 56 32.76 -22.64 -8.31
CA GLU A 56 34.03 -22.90 -7.63
C GLU A 56 34.27 -24.42 -7.46
N ALA A 57 33.26 -25.16 -7.02
CA ALA A 57 33.34 -26.62 -6.86
C ALA A 57 33.61 -27.35 -8.19
N SER A 58 33.19 -26.77 -9.31
CA SER A 58 33.45 -27.32 -10.66
C SER A 58 34.88 -27.04 -11.16
N ASN A 59 35.58 -26.06 -10.60
CA ASN A 59 36.96 -25.70 -10.96
C ASN A 59 38.02 -26.37 -10.06
N GLY A 60 37.62 -26.91 -8.90
CA GLY A 60 38.48 -27.55 -7.92
C GLY A 60 38.57 -29.08 -8.06
N VAL A 61 38.95 -29.77 -6.98
CA VAL A 61 38.90 -31.24 -6.91
C VAL A 61 37.44 -31.68 -6.95
N LEU A 62 37.10 -32.54 -7.91
CA LEU A 62 35.73 -32.91 -8.23
C LEU A 62 35.07 -33.73 -7.10
N ASP A 63 34.39 -33.07 -6.16
CA ASP A 63 33.50 -33.74 -5.19
C ASP A 63 32.09 -33.85 -5.76
N ILE A 64 31.81 -35.00 -6.37
CA ILE A 64 30.52 -35.30 -7.02
C ILE A 64 29.36 -35.22 -6.03
N LYS A 65 29.55 -35.62 -4.76
CA LYS A 65 28.48 -35.59 -3.75
C LYS A 65 28.13 -34.15 -3.38
N HIS A 66 29.15 -33.30 -3.25
CA HIS A 66 28.96 -31.88 -2.96
C HIS A 66 28.26 -31.16 -4.12
N ILE A 67 28.66 -31.43 -5.37
CA ILE A 67 28.02 -30.86 -6.57
C ILE A 67 26.55 -31.28 -6.67
N GLN A 68 26.23 -32.55 -6.40
CA GLN A 68 24.84 -33.03 -6.40
C GLN A 68 24.00 -32.31 -5.34
N HIS A 69 24.51 -32.19 -4.12
CA HIS A 69 23.83 -31.46 -3.04
C HIS A 69 23.56 -29.99 -3.40
N LEU A 70 24.52 -29.31 -4.03
CA LEU A 70 24.35 -27.94 -4.51
C LEU A 70 23.30 -27.84 -5.63
N SER A 71 23.25 -28.81 -6.54
CA SER A 71 22.24 -28.89 -7.60
C SER A 71 20.83 -29.06 -7.01
N ASP A 72 20.66 -29.99 -6.07
CA ASP A 72 19.38 -30.25 -5.40
C ASP A 72 18.94 -28.99 -4.61
N SER A 73 19.88 -28.34 -3.92
CA SER A 73 19.63 -27.07 -3.22
C SER A 73 19.19 -25.96 -4.17
N MET A 74 19.79 -25.87 -5.36
CA MET A 74 19.36 -24.91 -6.38
C MET A 74 17.95 -25.19 -6.90
N GLU A 75 17.56 -26.46 -7.05
CA GLU A 75 16.21 -26.83 -7.46
C GLU A 75 15.16 -26.43 -6.40
N VAL A 76 15.44 -26.71 -5.13
CA VAL A 76 14.62 -26.24 -4.01
C VAL A 76 14.50 -24.72 -4.01
N MET A 77 15.61 -24.00 -4.22
CA MET A 77 15.61 -22.54 -4.31
C MET A 77 14.72 -22.00 -5.44
N LYS A 78 14.71 -22.65 -6.61
CA LYS A 78 13.80 -22.26 -7.71
C LYS A 78 12.34 -22.34 -7.28
N GLY A 79 11.94 -23.41 -6.59
CA GLY A 79 10.59 -23.57 -6.07
C GLY A 79 10.22 -22.50 -5.04
N LEU A 80 11.14 -22.21 -4.11
CA LEU A 80 10.95 -21.15 -3.10
C LEU A 80 10.81 -19.76 -3.73
N ILE A 81 11.65 -19.44 -4.74
CA ILE A 81 11.59 -18.17 -5.47
C ILE A 81 10.27 -18.04 -6.23
N GLN A 82 9.80 -19.09 -6.90
CA GLN A 82 8.50 -19.07 -7.59
C GLN A 82 7.34 -18.83 -6.62
N LYS A 83 7.34 -19.51 -5.46
CA LYS A 83 6.35 -19.30 -4.42
C LYS A 83 6.39 -17.87 -3.88
N GLN A 84 7.60 -17.35 -3.62
CA GLN A 84 7.77 -16.00 -3.09
C GLN A 84 7.39 -14.93 -4.11
N PHE A 85 7.66 -15.15 -5.39
CA PHE A 85 7.18 -14.29 -6.47
C PHE A 85 5.65 -14.18 -6.50
N LEU A 86 4.95 -15.29 -6.29
CA LEU A 86 3.49 -15.29 -6.17
C LEU A 86 3.03 -14.48 -4.95
N ASN A 87 3.69 -14.62 -3.80
CA ASN A 87 3.38 -13.84 -2.59
C ASN A 87 3.56 -12.33 -2.81
N VAL A 88 4.65 -11.91 -3.47
CA VAL A 88 4.87 -10.51 -3.85
C VAL A 88 3.75 -10.01 -4.75
N ASN A 89 3.34 -10.78 -5.77
CA ASN A 89 2.25 -10.39 -6.66
C ASN A 89 0.91 -10.26 -5.92
N ILE A 90 0.61 -11.18 -4.99
CA ILE A 90 -0.57 -11.08 -4.12
C ILE A 90 -0.50 -9.80 -3.26
N ALA A 91 0.65 -9.51 -2.66
CA ALA A 91 0.85 -8.30 -1.87
C ALA A 91 0.69 -7.02 -2.71
N GLN A 92 1.20 -6.99 -3.94
CA GLN A 92 1.01 -5.89 -4.88
C GLN A 92 -0.48 -5.67 -5.21
N LYS A 93 -1.21 -6.74 -5.52
CA LYS A 93 -2.67 -6.66 -5.75
C LYS A 93 -3.42 -6.14 -4.53
N ASN A 94 -3.04 -6.56 -3.33
CA ASN A 94 -3.63 -6.08 -2.08
C ASN A 94 -3.34 -4.59 -1.84
N LEU A 95 -2.14 -4.12 -2.15
CA LEU A 95 -1.78 -2.70 -2.07
C LEU A 95 -2.61 -1.86 -3.03
N GLU A 96 -2.77 -2.30 -4.29
CA GLU A 96 -3.62 -1.61 -5.27
C GLU A 96 -5.10 -1.61 -4.85
N ALA A 97 -5.60 -2.71 -4.28
CA ALA A 97 -6.94 -2.74 -3.70
C ALA A 97 -7.08 -1.74 -2.53
N ALA A 98 -6.10 -1.63 -1.63
CA ALA A 98 -6.12 -0.64 -0.56
C ALA A 98 -6.04 0.80 -1.11
N ARG A 99 -5.24 1.02 -2.16
CA ARG A 99 -5.11 2.32 -2.85
C ARG A 99 -6.44 2.78 -3.44
N THR A 100 -7.16 1.90 -4.11
CA THR A 100 -8.47 2.23 -4.70
C THR A 100 -9.51 2.58 -3.62
N ARG A 101 -9.52 1.85 -2.49
CA ARG A 101 -10.40 2.15 -1.33
C ARG A 101 -10.07 3.50 -0.71
N LEU A 102 -8.79 3.78 -0.47
CA LEU A 102 -8.33 5.07 0.04
C LEU A 102 -8.74 6.22 -0.89
N ASN A 103 -8.55 6.07 -2.20
CA ASN A 103 -8.95 7.07 -3.18
C ASN A 103 -10.46 7.35 -3.11
N LYS A 104 -11.29 6.30 -3.00
CA LYS A 104 -12.73 6.45 -2.85
C LYS A 104 -13.10 7.19 -1.57
N ALA A 105 -12.52 6.82 -0.43
CA ALA A 105 -12.75 7.49 0.85
C ALA A 105 -12.37 8.98 0.81
N MET A 106 -11.23 9.30 0.20
CA MET A 106 -10.78 10.68 0.01
C MET A 106 -11.72 11.48 -0.91
N GLN A 107 -12.21 10.88 -2.00
CA GLN A 107 -13.16 11.52 -2.91
C GLN A 107 -14.47 11.84 -2.19
N GLU A 108 -15.02 10.86 -1.45
CA GLU A 108 -16.22 11.06 -0.65
C GLU A 108 -16.04 12.18 0.37
N ARG A 109 -14.95 12.18 1.15
CA ARG A 109 -14.65 13.26 2.11
C ARG A 109 -14.60 14.64 1.43
N LYS A 110 -13.89 14.76 0.30
CA LYS A 110 -13.78 16.01 -0.48
C LYS A 110 -15.14 16.52 -0.96
N ILE A 111 -16.08 15.64 -1.30
CA ILE A 111 -17.45 16.03 -1.68
C ILE A 111 -18.14 16.73 -0.51
N TYR A 112 -18.07 16.16 0.70
CA TYR A 112 -18.69 16.76 1.88
C TYR A 112 -18.00 18.05 2.34
N GLU A 113 -16.68 18.17 2.18
CA GLU A 113 -15.95 19.43 2.40
C GLU A 113 -16.45 20.53 1.45
N LYS A 114 -16.54 20.24 0.14
CA LYS A 114 -17.05 21.19 -0.86
C LYS A 114 -18.49 21.61 -0.58
N LEU A 115 -19.35 20.69 -0.12
CA LEU A 115 -20.73 21.01 0.27
C LEU A 115 -20.76 21.99 1.45
N LYS A 116 -19.93 21.76 2.48
CA LYS A 116 -19.78 22.66 3.63
C LYS A 116 -19.32 24.06 3.20
N GLU A 117 -18.30 24.14 2.35
CA GLU A 117 -17.79 25.40 1.80
C GLU A 117 -18.86 26.16 0.99
N LYS A 118 -19.61 25.46 0.14
CA LYS A 118 -20.69 26.07 -0.66
C LYS A 118 -21.79 26.65 0.22
N LEU A 119 -22.20 25.93 1.27
CA LEU A 119 -23.20 26.41 2.23
C LEU A 119 -22.70 27.59 3.04
N LEU A 120 -21.42 27.58 3.45
CA LEU A 120 -20.79 28.70 4.13
C LEU A 120 -20.76 29.95 3.23
N ARG A 121 -20.43 29.78 1.94
CA ARG A 121 -20.44 30.86 0.95
C ARG A 121 -21.83 31.47 0.77
N ILE A 122 -22.87 30.64 0.65
CA ILE A 122 -24.27 31.09 0.56
C ILE A 122 -24.67 31.87 1.81
N LEU A 123 -24.32 31.37 3.01
CA LEU A 123 -24.60 32.06 4.26
C LEU A 123 -23.97 33.46 4.31
N ARG A 124 -22.69 33.58 3.90
CA ARG A 124 -21.98 34.86 3.81
C ARG A 124 -22.67 35.82 2.83
N GLN A 125 -23.03 35.34 1.64
CA GLN A 125 -23.71 36.15 0.62
C GLN A 125 -25.06 36.68 1.13
N ASN A 126 -25.87 35.82 1.73
CA ASN A 126 -27.16 36.21 2.30
C ASN A 126 -27.02 37.25 3.41
N TRP A 127 -25.97 37.15 4.23
CA TRP A 127 -25.70 38.13 5.27
C TRP A 127 -25.33 39.50 4.70
N LEU A 128 -24.49 39.54 3.65
CA LEU A 128 -24.16 40.77 2.92
C LEU A 128 -25.39 41.42 2.28
N THR A 129 -26.25 40.62 1.63
CA THR A 129 -27.49 41.11 1.03
C THR A 129 -28.45 41.69 2.07
N ARG A 130 -28.58 41.04 3.24
CA ARG A 130 -29.41 41.56 4.34
C ARG A 130 -28.86 42.86 4.95
N LYS A 131 -27.54 43.01 5.00
CA LYS A 131 -26.91 44.27 5.43
C LYS A 131 -27.12 45.41 4.44
N ARG A 132 -27.15 45.14 3.14
CA ARG A 132 -27.40 46.17 2.11
C ARG A 132 -28.86 46.64 2.03
N LYS A 133 -29.80 45.85 2.58
CA LYS A 133 -31.25 46.17 2.63
C LYS A 133 -31.67 46.87 3.93
N ARG A 134 -30.72 47.10 4.85
CA ARG A 134 -30.90 47.87 6.08
C ARG A 134 -30.10 49.16 5.96
#